data_AF-A0A0Q4L7Z6-F1
#
_entry.id   AF-A0A0Q4L7Z6-F1
#
_cell.length_a   1.000
_cell.length_b   1.000
_cell.length_c   1.000
_cell.angle_alpha   90.00
_cell.angle_beta   90.00
_cell.angle_gamma   90.00
#
_symmetry.space_group_name_H-M   'P 1'
#
loop_
_entity.id
_entity.type
_entity.pdbx_description
1 polymer ?
#
loop_
_entity_poly.entity_id
_entity_poly.type
_entity_poly.pdbx_seq_one_letter_code
_entity_poly.pdbx_strand_id
1 'polypeptide(L)'
;MIAATFTACKKEEVISDAPSITNLEIGTNNNKTAYPGTDIHLEADLFSARNLAGVQLTIKPKSGSGWNFSQNYTEGFANIKNASFHKHIDVPTTAALGSYLVTVTVTDVLGKSTAVVSDLEIKYDPTLPNATGFEVGLNTAGNDLHVEVSISAINKIAKIEVEVHGSAWEKDFSFTDVSMVGLTNYNFHKHLDVTAAPKGHYHVHLKIVDQLGKENEFEEHFNK
;
A
#
# COMPACT_ATOMS: atom_id res chain seq x y z
N MET A 1 -15.84 -41.19 -53.41
CA MET A 1 -15.28 -40.98 -52.07
C MET A 1 -14.59 -39.62 -52.09
N ILE A 2 -15.28 -38.57 -51.62
CA ILE A 2 -14.76 -37.20 -51.57
C ILE A 2 -14.05 -37.06 -50.23
N ALA A 3 -12.72 -36.96 -50.25
CA ALA A 3 -11.93 -36.66 -49.08
C ALA A 3 -11.95 -35.15 -48.85
N ALA A 4 -12.67 -34.70 -47.82
CA ALA A 4 -12.60 -33.33 -47.32
C ALA A 4 -11.43 -33.24 -46.32
N THR A 5 -10.40 -32.48 -46.68
CA THR A 5 -9.30 -32.13 -45.78
C THR A 5 -9.73 -30.95 -44.90
N PHE A 6 -9.89 -31.19 -43.61
CA PHE A 6 -10.07 -30.11 -42.63
C PHE A 6 -8.72 -29.44 -42.36
N THR A 7 -8.54 -28.22 -42.86
CA THR A 7 -7.46 -27.34 -42.41
C THR A 7 -7.80 -26.80 -41.02
N ALA A 8 -7.16 -27.34 -39.99
CA ALA A 8 -7.20 -26.79 -38.65
C ALA A 8 -6.55 -25.39 -38.66
N CYS A 9 -7.34 -24.35 -38.38
CA CYS A 9 -6.82 -23.00 -38.12
C CYS A 9 -5.82 -23.09 -36.95
N LYS A 10 -4.53 -22.87 -37.23
CA LYS A 10 -3.57 -22.55 -36.17
C LYS A 10 -4.03 -21.21 -35.59
N LYS A 11 -4.39 -21.20 -34.31
CA LYS A 11 -4.67 -19.97 -33.58
C LYS A 11 -3.40 -19.12 -33.66
N GLU A 12 -3.45 -18.03 -34.42
CA GLU A 12 -2.33 -17.09 -34.49
C GLU A 12 -2.12 -16.52 -33.09
N GLU A 13 -0.93 -16.77 -32.52
CA GLU A 13 -0.52 -16.09 -31.30
C GLU A 13 -0.39 -14.61 -31.61
N VAL A 14 -1.17 -13.79 -30.92
CA VAL A 14 -0.99 -12.35 -30.94
C VAL A 14 0.35 -12.07 -30.25
N ILE A 15 1.39 -11.86 -31.06
CA ILE A 15 2.71 -11.47 -30.56
C ILE A 15 2.57 -10.07 -29.96
N SER A 16 2.85 -9.97 -28.67
CA SER A 16 2.80 -8.75 -27.86
C SER A 16 3.83 -8.88 -26.75
N ASP A 17 4.38 -7.77 -26.28
CA ASP A 17 5.30 -7.81 -25.16
C ASP A 17 4.57 -8.18 -23.86
N ALA A 18 5.31 -8.77 -22.92
CA ALA A 18 4.83 -8.96 -21.56
C ALA A 18 4.66 -7.59 -20.87
N PRO A 19 3.80 -7.47 -19.85
CA PRO A 19 3.74 -6.28 -19.02
C PRO A 19 5.10 -5.99 -18.36
N SER A 20 5.33 -4.77 -17.90
CA SER A 20 6.56 -4.35 -17.19
C SER A 20 6.23 -3.66 -15.88
N ILE A 21 7.15 -3.75 -14.93
CA ILE A 21 7.08 -3.12 -13.61
C ILE A 21 8.31 -2.21 -13.50
N THR A 22 8.10 -0.95 -13.14
CA THR A 22 9.19 0.01 -12.86
C THR A 22 8.95 0.72 -11.54
N ASN A 23 9.98 1.41 -11.02
CA ASN A 23 9.88 2.23 -9.82
C ASN A 23 9.33 1.48 -8.59
N LEU A 24 9.71 0.20 -8.43
CA LEU A 24 9.30 -0.56 -7.24
C LEU A 24 9.95 0.03 -5.97
N GLU A 25 9.11 0.52 -5.07
CA GLU A 25 9.45 0.99 -3.73
C GLU A 25 8.81 0.08 -2.68
N ILE A 26 9.59 -0.28 -1.64
CA ILE A 26 9.13 -1.10 -0.51
C ILE A 26 9.62 -0.47 0.80
N GLY A 27 8.67 -0.19 1.68
CA GLY A 27 8.89 0.57 2.90
C GLY A 27 9.19 2.04 2.59
N THR A 28 9.19 2.88 3.61
CA THR A 28 9.34 4.32 3.42
C THR A 28 10.72 4.67 2.83
N ASN A 29 10.74 5.48 1.77
CA ASN A 29 11.96 5.84 1.03
C ASN A 29 12.72 4.61 0.50
N ASN A 30 12.00 3.56 0.13
CA ASN A 30 12.54 2.28 -0.34
C ASN A 30 13.60 1.67 0.60
N ASN A 31 13.44 1.86 1.91
CA ASN A 31 14.40 1.39 2.91
C ASN A 31 14.39 -0.14 3.09
N LYS A 32 13.37 -0.83 2.56
CA LYS A 32 13.18 -2.28 2.59
C LYS A 32 13.16 -2.85 4.01
N THR A 33 12.61 -2.08 4.95
CA THR A 33 12.41 -2.51 6.32
C THR A 33 10.94 -2.42 6.71
N ALA A 34 10.55 -3.29 7.63
CA ALA A 34 9.22 -3.32 8.20
C ALA A 34 9.28 -3.77 9.66
N TYR A 35 8.21 -3.54 10.41
CA TYR A 35 8.16 -3.81 11.84
C TYR A 35 6.87 -4.55 12.21
N PRO A 36 6.90 -5.50 13.15
CA PRO A 36 5.67 -6.18 13.57
C PRO A 36 4.62 -5.20 14.10
N GLY A 37 3.37 -5.32 13.61
CA GLY A 37 2.26 -4.46 14.01
C GLY A 37 2.19 -3.11 13.31
N THR A 38 2.97 -2.92 12.25
CA THR A 38 2.91 -1.74 11.36
C THR A 38 2.47 -2.17 9.98
N ASP A 39 2.25 -1.23 9.06
CA ASP A 39 2.09 -1.55 7.64
C ASP A 39 3.42 -1.40 6.85
N ILE A 40 3.42 -1.95 5.63
CA ILE A 40 4.48 -1.77 4.62
C ILE A 40 3.87 -0.99 3.48
N HIS A 41 4.39 0.21 3.20
CA HIS A 41 4.13 0.93 1.96
C HIS A 41 4.78 0.23 0.76
N LEU A 42 4.03 0.00 -0.31
CA LEU A 42 4.52 -0.47 -1.61
C LEU A 42 4.01 0.44 -2.73
N GLU A 43 4.93 0.82 -3.61
CA GLU A 43 4.62 1.56 -4.83
C GLU A 43 5.28 0.89 -6.04
N ALA A 44 4.62 0.88 -7.21
CA ALA A 44 5.23 0.54 -8.49
C ALA A 44 4.41 1.07 -9.67
N ASP A 45 5.09 1.39 -10.77
CA ASP A 45 4.45 1.68 -12.05
C ASP A 45 4.31 0.43 -12.90
N LEU A 46 3.12 0.22 -13.45
CA LEU A 46 2.78 -0.93 -14.28
C LEU A 46 2.46 -0.49 -15.70
N PHE A 47 3.07 -1.14 -16.69
CA PHE A 47 2.81 -0.88 -18.10
C PHE A 47 2.54 -2.18 -18.85
N SER A 48 1.59 -2.16 -19.79
CA SER A 48 1.29 -3.32 -20.61
C SER A 48 0.86 -2.96 -22.02
N ALA A 49 1.35 -3.73 -23.00
CA ALA A 49 0.93 -3.62 -24.39
C ALA A 49 -0.54 -4.04 -24.60
N ARG A 50 -1.07 -4.83 -23.67
CA ARG A 50 -2.47 -5.24 -23.58
C ARG A 50 -3.04 -4.80 -22.25
N ASN A 51 -4.35 -4.92 -22.07
CA ASN A 51 -4.94 -4.56 -20.78
C ASN A 51 -4.35 -5.45 -19.68
N LEU A 52 -4.15 -4.86 -18.50
CA LEU A 52 -3.79 -5.60 -17.30
C LEU A 52 -4.96 -6.50 -16.88
N ALA A 53 -4.63 -7.71 -16.43
CA ALA A 53 -5.56 -8.63 -15.78
C ALA A 53 -5.50 -8.50 -14.25
N GLY A 54 -4.32 -8.22 -13.70
CA GLY A 54 -4.15 -7.98 -12.27
C GLY A 54 -2.70 -8.03 -11.80
N VAL A 55 -2.53 -7.84 -10.51
CA VAL A 55 -1.25 -7.86 -9.79
C VAL A 55 -1.33 -8.88 -8.66
N GLN A 56 -0.31 -9.72 -8.52
CA GLN A 56 -0.14 -10.58 -7.36
C GLN A 56 1.03 -10.07 -6.53
N LEU A 57 0.79 -9.86 -5.23
CA LEU A 57 1.82 -9.56 -4.24
C LEU A 57 2.00 -10.77 -3.34
N THR A 58 3.26 -11.18 -3.13
CA THR A 58 3.60 -12.17 -2.12
C THR A 58 4.75 -11.69 -1.25
N ILE A 59 4.71 -12.02 0.05
CA ILE A 59 5.77 -11.77 1.01
C ILE A 59 6.05 -13.09 1.73
N LYS A 60 7.30 -13.58 1.66
CA LYS A 60 7.69 -14.88 2.20
C LYS A 60 9.05 -14.81 2.88
N PRO A 61 9.29 -15.56 3.97
CA PRO A 61 10.61 -15.62 4.57
C PRO A 61 11.61 -16.21 3.56
N LYS A 62 12.84 -15.66 3.51
CA LYS A 62 13.92 -16.22 2.68
C LYS A 62 14.33 -17.63 3.09
N SER A 63 14.16 -17.94 4.37
CA SER A 63 14.52 -19.24 4.95
C SER A 63 13.68 -19.51 6.19
N GLY A 64 13.44 -20.79 6.49
CA GLY A 64 12.72 -21.21 7.69
C GLY A 64 11.21 -20.96 7.62
N SER A 65 10.58 -20.90 8.79
CA SER A 65 9.17 -20.54 8.96
C SER A 65 9.03 -19.07 9.34
N GLY A 66 7.93 -18.45 8.93
CA GLY A 66 7.69 -17.03 9.17
C GLY A 66 6.35 -16.59 8.60
N TRP A 67 6.12 -15.28 8.59
CA TRP A 67 4.91 -14.70 8.01
C TRP A 67 4.86 -14.95 6.50
N ASN A 68 3.72 -15.45 6.01
CA ASN A 68 3.48 -15.62 4.59
C ASN A 68 2.25 -14.79 4.21
N PHE A 69 2.41 -13.95 3.21
CA PHE A 69 1.34 -13.13 2.64
C PHE A 69 1.21 -13.40 1.15
N SER A 70 -0.03 -13.43 0.66
CA SER A 70 -0.35 -13.57 -0.76
C SER A 70 -1.69 -12.92 -1.04
N GLN A 71 -1.71 -11.90 -1.89
CA GLN A 71 -2.93 -11.22 -2.29
C GLN A 71 -2.92 -10.95 -3.80
N ASN A 72 -4.09 -11.11 -4.42
CA ASN A 72 -4.32 -10.76 -5.81
C ASN A 72 -5.18 -9.49 -5.87
N TYR A 73 -4.74 -8.51 -6.65
CA TYR A 73 -5.43 -7.26 -6.89
C TYR A 73 -5.87 -7.20 -8.35
N THR A 74 -7.18 -7.08 -8.54
CA THR A 74 -7.81 -6.97 -9.87
C THR A 74 -8.57 -5.67 -10.04
N GLU A 75 -9.11 -5.15 -8.94
CA GLU A 75 -9.78 -3.85 -8.89
C GLU A 75 -8.78 -2.71 -9.16
N GLY A 76 -9.17 -1.75 -10.00
CA GLY A 76 -8.30 -0.66 -10.44
C GLY A 76 -7.28 -1.03 -11.53
N PHE A 77 -7.12 -2.32 -11.85
CA PHE A 77 -6.15 -2.78 -12.87
C PHE A 77 -6.82 -3.35 -14.12
N ALA A 78 -8.03 -3.91 -14.01
CA ALA A 78 -8.70 -4.51 -15.15
C ALA A 78 -8.98 -3.49 -16.27
N ASN A 79 -8.68 -3.87 -17.51
CA ASN A 79 -8.99 -3.11 -18.74
C ASN A 79 -8.21 -1.80 -18.98
N ILE A 80 -7.18 -1.51 -18.19
CA ILE A 80 -6.27 -0.39 -18.44
C ILE A 80 -4.87 -0.90 -18.83
N LYS A 81 -4.12 -0.07 -19.57
CA LYS A 81 -2.77 -0.42 -20.04
C LYS A 81 -1.68 -0.03 -19.04
N ASN A 82 -1.89 1.07 -18.33
CA ASN A 82 -0.93 1.63 -17.38
C ASN A 82 -1.65 1.86 -16.06
N ALA A 83 -0.99 1.55 -14.94
CA ALA A 83 -1.53 1.72 -13.60
C ALA A 83 -0.41 2.02 -12.60
N SER A 84 -0.71 2.78 -11.55
CA SER A 84 0.13 2.79 -10.35
C SER A 84 -0.37 1.72 -9.38
N PHE A 85 0.55 0.95 -8.83
CA PHE A 85 0.31 -0.02 -7.76
C PHE A 85 0.78 0.60 -6.45
N HIS A 86 -0.15 1.17 -5.70
CA HIS A 86 0.10 1.69 -4.35
C HIS A 86 -0.72 0.86 -3.35
N LYS A 87 -0.03 0.18 -2.42
CA LYS A 87 -0.65 -0.65 -1.38
C LYS A 87 0.08 -0.53 -0.06
N HIS A 88 -0.66 -0.62 1.02
CA HIS A 88 -0.14 -0.83 2.36
C HIS A 88 -0.48 -2.26 2.79
N ILE A 89 0.47 -2.94 3.43
CA ILE A 89 0.32 -4.33 3.87
C ILE A 89 0.63 -4.44 5.34
N ASP A 90 -0.38 -4.82 6.12
CA ASP A 90 -0.22 -5.08 7.55
C ASP A 90 0.81 -6.18 7.79
N VAL A 91 1.81 -5.85 8.61
CA VAL A 91 2.74 -6.80 9.19
C VAL A 91 2.12 -7.33 10.47
N PRO A 92 1.87 -8.64 10.59
CA PRO A 92 1.36 -9.20 11.82
C PRO A 92 2.26 -8.85 13.01
N THR A 93 1.67 -8.55 14.17
CA THR A 93 2.41 -8.34 15.43
C THR A 93 3.25 -9.55 15.83
N THR A 94 2.94 -10.73 15.28
CA THR A 94 3.64 -12.00 15.49
C THR A 94 4.62 -12.36 14.37
N ALA A 95 4.82 -11.47 13.38
CA ALA A 95 5.76 -11.71 12.29
C ALA A 95 7.17 -11.95 12.84
N ALA A 96 7.77 -13.08 12.43
CA ALA A 96 9.13 -13.41 12.84
C ALA A 96 10.11 -12.40 12.24
N LEU A 97 11.08 -11.96 13.05
CA LEU A 97 12.14 -11.07 12.59
C LEU A 97 13.04 -11.78 11.56
N GLY A 98 13.61 -11.02 10.64
CA GLY A 98 14.57 -11.50 9.65
C GLY A 98 14.25 -11.11 8.22
N SER A 99 14.86 -11.81 7.27
CA SER A 99 14.79 -11.47 5.85
C SER A 99 13.65 -12.18 5.11
N TYR A 100 12.94 -11.42 4.30
CA TYR A 100 11.82 -11.81 3.47
C TYR A 100 12.09 -11.45 2.01
N LEU A 101 11.35 -12.09 1.11
CA LEU A 101 11.23 -11.72 -0.30
C LEU A 101 9.83 -11.20 -0.56
N VAL A 102 9.78 -10.01 -1.12
CA VAL A 102 8.58 -9.41 -1.70
C VAL A 102 8.63 -9.71 -3.20
N THR A 103 7.59 -10.35 -3.73
CA THR A 103 7.45 -10.59 -5.17
C THR A 103 6.18 -9.92 -5.67
N VAL A 104 6.33 -8.99 -6.59
CA VAL A 104 5.23 -8.36 -7.33
C VAL A 104 5.19 -8.98 -8.72
N THR A 105 4.07 -9.60 -9.07
CA THR A 105 3.84 -10.19 -10.40
C THR A 105 2.68 -9.48 -11.07
N VAL A 106 2.92 -8.87 -12.23
CA VAL A 106 1.87 -8.27 -13.06
C VAL A 106 1.53 -9.21 -14.21
N THR A 107 0.24 -9.38 -14.50
CA THR A 107 -0.25 -10.25 -15.59
C THR A 107 -1.22 -9.49 -16.49
N ASP A 108 -1.11 -9.69 -17.80
CA ASP A 108 -2.02 -9.13 -18.80
C ASP A 108 -3.20 -10.06 -19.14
N VAL A 109 -4.18 -9.55 -19.88
CA VAL A 109 -5.37 -10.33 -20.30
C VAL A 109 -5.07 -11.50 -21.25
N LEU A 110 -3.86 -11.60 -21.79
CA LEU A 110 -3.40 -12.74 -22.59
C LEU A 110 -2.65 -13.78 -21.74
N GLY A 111 -2.48 -13.52 -20.44
CA GLY A 111 -1.77 -14.38 -19.49
C GLY A 111 -0.25 -14.22 -19.52
N LYS A 112 0.29 -13.17 -20.16
CA LYS A 112 1.72 -12.86 -20.08
C LYS A 112 2.02 -12.15 -18.78
N SER A 113 3.14 -12.49 -18.17
CA SER A 113 3.48 -12.02 -16.83
C SER A 113 4.93 -11.55 -16.72
N THR A 114 5.14 -10.59 -15.83
CA THR A 114 6.46 -10.17 -15.35
C THR A 114 6.45 -10.15 -13.84
N ALA A 115 7.54 -10.64 -13.23
CA ALA A 115 7.73 -10.60 -11.80
C ALA A 115 9.00 -9.84 -11.43
N VAL A 116 8.90 -8.97 -10.43
CA VAL A 116 10.05 -8.33 -9.77
C VAL A 116 10.10 -8.83 -8.34
N VAL A 117 11.32 -9.14 -7.89
CA VAL A 117 11.60 -9.61 -6.54
C VAL A 117 12.49 -8.59 -5.84
N SER A 118 12.16 -8.26 -4.59
CA SER A 118 13.00 -7.44 -3.73
C SER A 118 13.10 -8.03 -2.34
N ASP A 119 14.16 -7.65 -1.65
CA ASP A 119 14.37 -7.97 -0.25
C ASP A 119 13.51 -7.08 0.65
N LEU A 120 13.14 -7.63 1.80
CA LEU A 120 12.55 -6.93 2.93
C LEU A 120 13.16 -7.48 4.22
N GLU A 121 13.44 -6.62 5.19
CA GLU A 121 13.92 -7.01 6.52
C GLU A 121 12.90 -6.62 7.59
N ILE A 122 12.33 -7.61 8.28
CA ILE A 122 11.47 -7.37 9.44
C ILE A 122 12.35 -7.23 10.69
N LYS A 123 12.27 -6.07 11.33
CA LYS A 123 13.07 -5.69 12.50
C LYS A 123 12.20 -5.45 13.71
N TYR A 124 12.83 -5.49 14.88
CA TYR A 124 12.23 -4.98 16.10
C TYR A 124 12.87 -3.63 16.42
N ASP A 125 12.05 -2.59 16.49
CA ASP A 125 12.45 -1.28 17.00
C ASP A 125 11.37 -0.76 17.95
N PRO A 126 11.54 -0.91 19.27
CA PRO A 126 10.56 -0.46 20.26
C PRO A 126 10.52 1.07 20.42
N THR A 127 11.35 1.79 19.67
CA THR A 127 11.47 3.24 19.76
C THR A 127 10.73 3.97 18.64
N LEU A 128 10.13 3.24 17.71
CA LEU A 128 9.26 3.81 16.69
C LEU A 128 8.02 4.45 17.33
N PRO A 129 7.48 5.50 16.71
CA PRO A 129 6.15 5.98 17.03
C PRO A 129 5.10 4.86 16.95
N ASN A 130 4.11 4.92 17.82
CA ASN A 130 3.00 3.99 17.90
C ASN A 130 1.66 4.74 17.98
N ALA A 131 0.62 4.12 17.43
CA ALA A 131 -0.76 4.56 17.47
C ALA A 131 -1.66 3.46 18.02
N THR A 132 -2.67 3.85 18.79
CA THR A 132 -3.75 2.98 19.25
C THR A 132 -5.09 3.70 19.18
N GLY A 133 -6.17 2.97 18.94
CA GLY A 133 -7.51 3.55 18.79
C GLY A 133 -7.57 4.54 17.63
N PHE A 134 -6.91 4.20 16.50
CA PHE A 134 -7.01 5.00 15.30
C PHE A 134 -8.41 4.78 14.71
N GLU A 135 -9.18 5.86 14.60
CA GLU A 135 -10.54 5.83 14.09
C GLU A 135 -10.77 7.01 13.15
N VAL A 136 -11.54 6.77 12.08
CA VAL A 136 -11.95 7.79 11.11
C VAL A 136 -13.45 7.71 10.87
N GLY A 137 -14.08 8.86 10.62
CA GLY A 137 -15.52 8.91 10.38
C GLY A 137 -15.99 10.18 9.69
N LEU A 138 -16.84 10.05 8.68
CA LEU A 138 -17.48 11.20 8.04
C LEU A 138 -18.64 11.73 8.88
N ASN A 139 -18.79 13.06 8.89
CA ASN A 139 -20.03 13.68 9.34
C ASN A 139 -21.21 13.36 8.39
N THR A 140 -22.43 13.70 8.81
CA THR A 140 -23.65 13.45 8.00
C THR A 140 -23.65 14.14 6.64
N ALA A 141 -22.97 15.28 6.50
CA ALA A 141 -22.85 15.99 5.22
C ALA A 141 -21.80 15.36 4.28
N GLY A 142 -20.99 14.42 4.76
CA GLY A 142 -19.92 13.77 4.02
C GLY A 142 -18.77 14.68 3.62
N ASN A 143 -18.62 15.85 4.23
CA ASN A 143 -17.63 16.86 3.84
C ASN A 143 -16.51 17.06 4.87
N ASP A 144 -16.69 16.55 6.07
CA ASP A 144 -15.79 16.70 7.20
C ASP A 144 -15.46 15.30 7.74
N LEU A 145 -14.18 14.95 7.69
CA LEU A 145 -13.65 13.67 8.14
C LEU A 145 -13.03 13.86 9.53
N HIS A 146 -13.66 13.25 10.53
CA HIS A 146 -13.10 13.08 11.87
C HIS A 146 -11.95 12.08 11.82
N VAL A 147 -10.84 12.42 12.46
CA VAL A 147 -9.65 11.59 12.61
C VAL A 147 -9.22 11.65 14.07
N GLU A 148 -9.19 10.51 14.75
CA GLU A 148 -8.84 10.40 16.17
C GLU A 148 -7.88 9.23 16.41
N VAL A 149 -6.87 9.45 17.27
CA VAL A 149 -5.87 8.44 17.60
C VAL A 149 -5.09 8.82 18.87
N SER A 150 -4.78 7.82 19.70
CA SER A 150 -3.84 7.95 20.81
C SER A 150 -2.43 7.61 20.35
N ILE A 151 -1.50 8.55 20.47
CA ILE A 151 -0.12 8.45 19.96
C ILE A 151 0.88 8.32 21.10
N SER A 152 1.89 7.48 20.90
CA SER A 152 3.10 7.40 21.73
C SER A 152 4.35 7.48 20.84
N ALA A 153 5.28 8.37 21.16
CA ALA A 153 6.56 8.49 20.47
C ALA A 153 7.67 8.78 21.49
N ILE A 154 8.51 7.80 21.79
CA ILE A 154 9.49 7.94 22.88
C ILE A 154 10.53 9.03 22.62
N ASN A 155 10.84 9.27 21.33
CA ASN A 155 11.77 10.32 20.92
C ASN A 155 11.08 11.67 20.65
N LYS A 156 9.84 11.82 21.15
CA LYS A 156 8.98 13.00 21.01
C LYS A 156 8.48 13.24 19.59
N ILE A 157 7.22 13.64 19.47
CA ILE A 157 6.57 13.89 18.18
C ILE A 157 7.22 15.13 17.52
N ALA A 158 7.58 15.01 16.24
CA ALA A 158 8.02 16.12 15.40
C ALA A 158 6.90 16.63 14.48
N LYS A 159 6.17 15.72 13.82
CA LYS A 159 5.01 16.04 12.98
C LYS A 159 4.08 14.82 12.87
N ILE A 160 2.84 15.10 12.48
CA ILE A 160 1.89 14.08 12.02
C ILE A 160 1.47 14.45 10.62
N GLU A 161 1.42 13.48 9.73
CA GLU A 161 0.87 13.61 8.39
C GLU A 161 -0.31 12.66 8.25
N VAL A 162 -1.39 13.15 7.65
CA VAL A 162 -2.56 12.35 7.31
C VAL A 162 -2.77 12.47 5.82
N GLU A 163 -2.64 11.37 5.09
CA GLU A 163 -3.04 11.27 3.68
C GLU A 163 -4.44 10.67 3.62
N VAL A 164 -5.34 11.29 2.86
CA VAL A 164 -6.60 10.65 2.47
C VAL A 164 -6.48 10.26 1.01
N HIS A 165 -6.38 8.96 0.75
CA HIS A 165 -6.06 8.39 -0.55
C HIS A 165 -7.25 7.66 -1.14
N GLY A 166 -7.62 8.02 -2.38
CA GLY A 166 -8.68 7.39 -3.15
C GLY A 166 -8.35 7.37 -4.63
N SER A 167 -9.07 6.55 -5.39
CA SER A 167 -8.72 6.25 -6.80
C SER A 167 -8.66 7.46 -7.75
N ALA A 168 -9.41 8.52 -7.45
CA ALA A 168 -9.50 9.73 -8.27
C ALA A 168 -9.17 11.01 -7.50
N TRP A 169 -8.87 10.90 -6.21
CA TRP A 169 -8.63 12.04 -5.34
C TRP A 169 -7.76 11.63 -4.17
N GLU A 170 -6.71 12.41 -3.93
CA GLU A 170 -5.80 12.29 -2.81
C GLU A 170 -5.55 13.66 -2.19
N LYS A 171 -5.26 13.69 -0.88
CA LYS A 171 -4.87 14.93 -0.19
C LYS A 171 -4.09 14.65 1.08
N ASP A 172 -2.97 15.35 1.21
CA ASP A 172 -2.15 15.36 2.42
C ASP A 172 -2.51 16.50 3.37
N PHE A 173 -2.47 16.20 4.66
CA PHE A 173 -2.62 17.15 5.75
C PHE A 173 -1.41 17.02 6.69
N SER A 174 -0.68 18.10 6.93
CA SER A 174 0.50 18.11 7.80
C SER A 174 0.25 18.94 9.05
N PHE A 175 0.56 18.37 10.22
CA PHE A 175 0.33 18.97 11.52
C PHE A 175 1.65 19.14 12.29
N THR A 176 1.88 20.35 12.78
CA THR A 176 3.06 20.74 13.58
C THR A 176 2.65 21.62 14.77
N ASP A 177 1.49 21.32 15.35
CA ASP A 177 0.90 22.12 16.41
C ASP A 177 1.83 22.21 17.63
N VAL A 178 1.96 23.42 18.20
CA VAL A 178 2.78 23.67 19.40
C VAL A 178 2.32 22.87 20.63
N SER A 179 1.05 22.44 20.65
CA SER A 179 0.47 21.59 21.69
C SER A 179 0.80 20.10 21.54
N MET A 180 1.42 19.71 20.42
CA MET A 180 1.73 18.32 20.07
C MET A 180 3.25 18.10 19.96
N VAL A 181 3.95 18.98 19.24
CA VAL A 181 5.38 18.83 18.98
C VAL A 181 6.18 18.82 20.28
N GLY A 182 7.07 17.84 20.43
CA GLY A 182 7.90 17.66 21.62
C GLY A 182 7.26 16.79 22.71
N LEU A 183 6.00 16.40 22.58
CA LEU A 183 5.34 15.46 23.50
C LEU A 183 5.69 14.02 23.16
N THR A 184 5.73 13.16 24.18
CA THR A 184 5.88 11.71 24.01
C THR A 184 4.55 10.98 23.89
N ASN A 185 3.45 11.59 24.33
CA ASN A 185 2.11 11.05 24.20
C ASN A 185 1.15 12.18 23.80
N TYR A 186 0.21 11.91 22.90
CA TYR A 186 -0.76 12.91 22.46
C TYR A 186 -2.04 12.23 21.96
N ASN A 187 -3.20 12.77 22.33
CA ASN A 187 -4.47 12.39 21.72
C ASN A 187 -4.70 13.33 20.53
N PHE A 188 -4.46 12.81 19.34
CA PHE A 188 -4.69 13.55 18.12
C PHE A 188 -6.16 13.48 17.76
N HIS A 189 -6.78 14.64 17.57
CA HIS A 189 -8.15 14.77 17.12
C HIS A 189 -8.22 15.94 16.14
N LYS A 190 -8.53 15.64 14.88
CA LYS A 190 -8.67 16.62 13.81
C LYS A 190 -9.89 16.36 12.96
N HIS A 191 -10.32 17.41 12.30
CA HIS A 191 -11.37 17.40 11.29
C HIS A 191 -10.76 17.85 9.97
N LEU A 192 -10.84 17.00 8.96
CA LEU A 192 -10.25 17.21 7.64
C LEU A 192 -11.34 17.55 6.63
N ASP A 193 -11.17 18.67 5.91
CA ASP A 193 -12.08 19.04 4.83
C ASP A 193 -11.83 18.16 3.60
N VAL A 194 -12.81 17.29 3.35
CA VAL A 194 -12.89 16.36 2.22
C VAL A 194 -14.03 16.72 1.27
N THR A 195 -14.52 17.97 1.29
CA THR A 195 -15.63 18.43 0.43
C THR A 195 -15.39 18.09 -1.05
N ALA A 196 -14.16 18.29 -1.53
CA ALA A 196 -13.77 18.04 -2.92
C ALA A 196 -13.63 16.54 -3.28
N ALA A 197 -13.57 15.65 -2.29
CA ALA A 197 -13.44 14.21 -2.52
C ALA A 197 -14.73 13.65 -3.14
N PRO A 198 -14.66 12.98 -4.32
CA PRO A 198 -15.80 12.28 -4.92
C PRO A 198 -16.33 11.14 -4.04
N LYS A 199 -17.48 10.56 -4.42
CA LYS A 199 -17.95 9.32 -3.79
C LYS A 199 -16.98 8.18 -4.08
N GLY A 200 -16.75 7.31 -3.11
CA GLY A 200 -15.80 6.21 -3.24
C GLY A 200 -15.30 5.66 -1.91
N HIS A 201 -14.47 4.63 -2.01
CA HIS A 201 -13.71 4.07 -0.90
C HIS A 201 -12.38 4.82 -0.78
N TYR A 202 -12.02 5.18 0.45
CA TYR A 202 -10.79 5.91 0.77
C TYR A 202 -10.03 5.20 1.87
N HIS A 203 -8.71 5.19 1.72
CA HIS A 203 -7.77 4.83 2.78
C HIS A 203 -7.26 6.12 3.44
N VAL A 204 -7.01 6.07 4.73
CA VAL A 204 -6.47 7.18 5.52
C VAL A 204 -5.17 6.71 6.14
N HIS A 205 -4.05 7.22 5.64
CA HIS A 205 -2.73 6.89 6.15
C HIS A 205 -2.30 7.94 7.15
N LEU A 206 -2.10 7.52 8.40
CA LEU A 206 -1.56 8.33 9.49
C LEU A 206 -0.06 8.04 9.62
N LYS A 207 0.78 9.00 9.28
CA LYS A 207 2.22 8.95 9.51
C LYS A 207 2.60 9.79 10.73
N ILE A 208 3.30 9.16 11.66
CA ILE A 208 3.83 9.83 12.85
C ILE A 208 5.34 9.87 12.71
N VAL A 209 5.94 11.07 12.77
CA VAL A 209 7.39 11.25 12.70
C VAL A 209 7.89 11.84 14.02
N ASP A 210 8.92 11.24 14.60
CA ASP A 210 9.56 11.72 15.82
C ASP A 210 10.73 12.69 15.57
N GLN A 211 11.28 13.30 16.64
CA GLN A 211 12.37 14.28 16.53
C GLN A 211 13.73 13.70 16.13
N LEU A 212 13.88 12.37 16.10
CA LEU A 212 15.04 11.70 15.53
C LEU A 212 14.81 11.29 14.07
N GLY A 213 13.65 11.61 13.51
CA GLY A 213 13.27 11.26 12.15
C GLY A 213 12.81 9.81 12.00
N LYS A 214 12.55 9.09 13.10
CA LYS A 214 11.89 7.79 12.98
C LYS A 214 10.42 7.99 12.72
N GLU A 215 9.87 7.13 11.89
CA GLU A 215 8.49 7.23 11.46
C GLU A 215 7.78 5.88 11.51
N ASN A 216 6.47 5.95 11.66
CA ASN A 216 5.60 4.79 11.54
C ASN A 216 4.26 5.21 10.94
N GLU A 217 3.66 4.30 10.19
CA GLU A 217 2.42 4.52 9.44
C GLU A 217 1.34 3.55 9.92
N PHE A 218 0.09 4.03 9.87
CA PHE A 218 -1.11 3.30 10.26
C PHE A 218 -2.21 3.63 9.26
N GLU A 219 -3.09 2.67 8.99
CA GLU A 219 -4.18 2.82 8.04
C GLU A 219 -5.54 2.60 8.70
N GLU A 220 -6.50 3.44 8.32
CA GLU A 220 -7.93 3.19 8.48
C GLU A 220 -8.64 3.50 7.15
N HIS A 221 -9.93 3.17 7.03
CA HIS A 221 -10.66 3.42 5.78
C HIS A 221 -12.09 3.90 6.00
N PHE A 222 -12.64 4.61 5.00
CA PHE A 222 -14.04 5.05 5.01
C PHE A 222 -14.66 5.04 3.61
N ASN A 223 -15.99 5.11 3.57
CA ASN A 223 -16.75 5.26 2.33
C ASN A 223 -17.49 6.60 2.31
N LYS A 224 -17.47 7.27 1.15
CA LYS A 224 -18.20 8.51 0.87
C LYS A 224 -19.28 8.32 -0.20
#